data_AF-A0A158KQ23-F1
#
_entry.id   AF-A0A158KQ23-F1
#
_cell.length_a   1.000
_cell.length_b   1.000
_cell.length_c   1.000
_cell.angle_alpha   90.00
_cell.angle_beta   90.00
_cell.angle_gamma   90.00
#
_symmetry.space_group_name_H-M   'P 1'
#
loop_
_entity.id
_entity.type
_entity.pdbx_description
1 polymer ?
#
loop_
_entity_poly.entity_id
_entity_poly.type
_entity_poly.pdbx_seq_one_letter_code
_entity_poly.pdbx_strand_id
1 'polypeptide(L)'
;MANVEARSANKLAEERTDLATTRTLMAADRTLMAWTRTALSMISFGFTIYKLLEGFREAGVHLAHPHSPRSIGLFLTGMGTVSMVLGTIEYWRLIVSLREYHPVSICRPTFFVALVMALAGSFLFMSIIIRLL
;
A
#
# COMPACT_ATOMS: atom_id res chain seq x y z
N MET A 1 49.28 -12.98 19.49
CA MET A 1 47.90 -13.17 20.01
C MET A 1 47.01 -11.92 19.87
N ALA A 2 47.45 -10.82 19.25
CA ALA A 2 46.64 -9.60 19.06
C ALA A 2 45.74 -9.60 17.80
N ASN A 3 45.85 -10.62 16.93
CA ASN A 3 45.14 -10.65 15.63
C ASN A 3 43.77 -11.37 15.68
N VAL A 4 43.42 -12.03 16.79
CA VAL A 4 42.10 -12.67 16.99
C VAL A 4 41.05 -11.64 17.47
N GLU A 5 41.50 -10.58 18.15
CA GLU A 5 40.64 -9.57 18.79
C GLU A 5 40.05 -8.57 17.78
N ALA A 6 40.80 -8.23 16.72
CA ALA A 6 40.33 -7.37 15.63
C ALA A 6 39.24 -8.02 14.76
N ARG A 7 39.21 -9.36 14.67
CA ARG A 7 38.11 -10.12 14.05
C ARG A 7 36.85 -10.17 14.92
N SER A 8 36.93 -9.75 16.20
CA SER A 8 35.82 -9.79 17.15
C SER A 8 34.98 -8.50 17.08
N ALA A 9 35.57 -7.32 17.31
CA ALA A 9 34.80 -6.09 17.48
C ALA A 9 34.12 -5.59 16.18
N ASN A 10 34.85 -5.52 15.07
CA ASN A 10 34.29 -5.03 13.80
C ASN A 10 33.27 -5.99 13.21
N LYS A 11 33.50 -7.30 13.34
CA LYS A 11 32.57 -8.32 12.85
C LYS A 11 31.28 -8.35 13.69
N LEU A 12 31.39 -8.21 15.00
CA LEU A 12 30.24 -8.05 15.90
C LEU A 12 29.47 -6.74 15.61
N ALA A 13 30.17 -5.67 15.24
CA ALA A 13 29.53 -4.42 14.83
C ALA A 13 28.76 -4.58 13.51
N GLU A 14 29.35 -5.26 12.52
CA GLU A 14 28.71 -5.59 11.24
C GLU A 14 27.46 -6.46 11.45
N GLU A 15 27.56 -7.53 12.23
CA GLU A 15 26.41 -8.40 12.58
C GLU A 15 25.28 -7.63 13.27
N ARG A 16 25.61 -6.70 14.18
CA ARG A 16 24.60 -5.85 14.85
C ARG A 16 23.89 -4.93 13.88
N THR A 17 24.61 -4.32 12.94
CA THR A 17 24.06 -3.46 11.90
C THR A 17 23.15 -4.24 10.95
N ASP A 18 23.54 -5.46 10.60
CA ASP A 18 22.75 -6.32 9.71
C ASP A 18 21.46 -6.81 10.38
N LEU A 19 21.53 -7.16 11.67
CA LEU A 19 20.37 -7.48 12.49
C LEU A 19 19.45 -6.26 12.68
N ALA A 20 20.00 -5.06 12.86
CA ALA A 20 19.22 -3.83 12.95
C ALA A 20 18.48 -3.54 11.63
N THR A 21 19.16 -3.67 10.49
CA THR A 21 18.58 -3.51 9.15
C THR A 21 17.44 -4.49 8.91
N THR A 22 17.64 -5.75 9.29
CA THR A 22 16.61 -6.81 9.18
C THR A 22 15.37 -6.47 10.00
N ARG A 23 15.52 -5.96 11.23
CA ARG A 23 14.38 -5.55 12.07
C ARG A 23 13.62 -4.37 11.48
N THR A 24 14.32 -3.38 10.92
CA THR A 24 13.71 -2.22 10.24
C THR A 24 12.88 -2.67 9.04
N LEU A 25 13.41 -3.60 8.23
CA LEU A 25 12.67 -4.19 7.12
C LEU A 25 11.41 -4.95 7.57
N MET A 26 11.51 -5.76 8.62
CA MET A 26 10.34 -6.46 9.17
C MET A 26 9.27 -5.51 9.75
N ALA A 27 9.69 -4.37 10.28
CA ALA A 27 8.75 -3.33 10.71
C ALA A 27 8.05 -2.70 9.51
N ALA A 28 8.80 -2.39 8.44
CA ALA A 28 8.26 -1.86 7.20
C ALA A 28 7.26 -2.80 6.52
N ASP A 29 7.57 -4.10 6.46
CA ASP A 29 6.66 -5.11 5.93
C ASP A 29 5.32 -5.13 6.69
N ARG A 30 5.36 -4.99 8.03
CA ARG A 30 4.15 -4.89 8.85
C ARG A 30 3.36 -3.61 8.58
N THR A 31 4.04 -2.48 8.42
CA THR A 31 3.40 -1.22 8.06
C THR A 31 2.74 -1.30 6.69
N LEU A 32 3.41 -1.90 5.70
CA LEU A 32 2.85 -2.10 4.37
C LEU A 32 1.62 -3.03 4.41
N MET A 33 1.63 -4.09 5.21
CA MET A 33 0.44 -4.93 5.43
C MET A 33 -0.71 -4.22 6.13
N ALA A 34 -0.43 -3.21 6.96
CA ALA A 34 -1.46 -2.37 7.57
C ALA A 34 -2.07 -1.43 6.52
N TRP A 35 -1.23 -0.78 5.72
CA TRP A 35 -1.66 0.05 4.58
C TRP A 35 -2.50 -0.74 3.58
N THR A 36 -2.13 -1.97 3.25
CA THR A 36 -2.91 -2.79 2.31
C THR A 36 -4.31 -3.07 2.83
N ARG A 37 -4.44 -3.34 4.13
CA ARG A 37 -5.73 -3.61 4.78
C ARG A 37 -6.62 -2.37 4.82
N THR A 38 -6.08 -1.21 5.21
CA THR A 38 -6.86 0.03 5.29
C THR A 38 -7.35 0.46 3.92
N ALA A 39 -6.48 0.43 2.92
CA ALA A 39 -6.85 0.77 1.54
C ALA A 39 -7.85 -0.25 0.95
N LEU A 40 -7.67 -1.56 1.19
CA LEU A 40 -8.61 -2.57 0.72
C LEU A 40 -10.03 -2.34 1.28
N SER A 41 -10.15 -2.07 2.58
CA SER A 41 -11.45 -1.77 3.19
C SER A 41 -12.09 -0.52 2.59
N MET A 42 -11.33 0.55 2.38
CA MET A 42 -11.84 1.79 1.76
C MET A 42 -12.28 1.58 0.31
N ILE A 43 -11.49 0.83 -0.48
CA ILE A 43 -11.80 0.52 -1.88
C ILE A 43 -13.06 -0.34 -1.97
N SER A 44 -13.12 -1.44 -1.22
CA SER A 44 -14.26 -2.37 -1.22
C SER A 44 -15.55 -1.68 -0.78
N PHE A 45 -15.49 -0.90 0.29
CA PHE A 45 -16.66 -0.17 0.79
C PHE A 45 -17.12 0.92 -0.19
N GLY A 46 -16.19 1.72 -0.72
CA GLY A 46 -16.50 2.75 -1.72
C GLY A 46 -17.14 2.18 -2.99
N PHE A 47 -16.61 1.06 -3.49
CA PHE A 47 -17.15 0.37 -4.66
C PHE A 47 -18.55 -0.22 -4.40
N THR A 48 -18.74 -0.81 -3.22
CA THR A 48 -20.02 -1.42 -2.82
C THR A 48 -21.10 -0.36 -2.69
N ILE A 49 -20.81 0.77 -2.04
CA ILE A 49 -21.72 1.92 -1.95
C ILE A 49 -22.04 2.44 -3.35
N TYR A 50 -21.03 2.66 -4.20
CA TYR A 50 -21.24 3.12 -5.56
C TYR A 50 -22.22 2.20 -6.32
N LYS A 51 -22.02 0.88 -6.23
CA LYS A 51 -22.87 -0.11 -6.90
C LYS A 51 -24.27 -0.24 -6.32
N LEU A 52 -24.41 -0.23 -4.99
CA LEU A 52 -25.73 -0.25 -4.34
C LEU A 52 -26.55 0.97 -4.76
N LEU A 53 -25.97 2.16 -4.70
CA LEU A 53 -26.63 3.41 -5.08
C LEU A 53 -26.94 3.48 -6.58
N GLU A 54 -26.06 2.93 -7.43
CA GLU A 54 -26.32 2.76 -8.85
C GLU A 54 -27.53 1.84 -9.09
N GLY A 55 -27.63 0.71 -8.40
CA GLY A 55 -28.75 -0.22 -8.50
C GLY A 55 -30.09 0.37 -8.02
N PHE A 56 -30.10 1.14 -6.93
CA PHE A 56 -31.32 1.82 -6.47
C PHE A 56 -31.85 2.84 -7.48
N ARG A 57 -30.94 3.51 -8.21
CA ARG A 57 -31.33 4.45 -9.29
C ARG A 57 -31.96 3.73 -10.47
N GLU A 58 -31.40 2.59 -10.87
CA GLU A 58 -31.95 1.73 -11.93
C GLU A 58 -33.31 1.13 -11.53
N ALA A 59 -33.51 0.83 -10.24
CA ALA A 59 -34.79 0.36 -9.69
C ALA A 59 -35.89 1.44 -9.56
N GLY A 60 -35.66 2.64 -10.08
CA GLY A 60 -36.67 3.71 -10.13
C GLY A 60 -36.81 4.54 -8.85
N VAL A 61 -36.02 4.29 -7.82
CA VAL A 61 -35.99 5.12 -6.61
C VAL A 61 -35.28 6.44 -6.92
N HIS A 62 -36.05 7.47 -7.27
CA HIS A 62 -35.55 8.82 -7.47
C HIS A 62 -35.18 9.44 -6.12
N LEU A 63 -33.93 9.20 -5.69
CA LEU A 63 -33.30 9.98 -4.63
C LEU A 63 -33.30 11.46 -5.07
N ALA A 64 -33.87 12.34 -4.25
CA ALA A 64 -34.15 13.75 -4.53
C ALA A 64 -32.90 14.64 -4.82
N HIS A 65 -31.70 14.06 -4.97
CA HIS A 65 -30.47 14.74 -5.35
C HIS A 65 -29.67 13.89 -6.37
N PRO A 66 -29.70 14.24 -7.67
CA PRO A 66 -29.10 13.45 -8.75
C PRO A 66 -27.56 13.30 -8.71
N HIS A 67 -26.85 14.09 -7.88
CA HIS A 67 -25.40 14.22 -7.94
C HIS A 67 -24.63 13.76 -6.68
N SER A 68 -25.30 13.57 -5.54
CA SER A 68 -24.62 13.47 -4.23
C SER A 68 -24.22 12.07 -3.74
N PRO A 69 -24.95 10.97 -4.04
CA PRO A 69 -24.62 9.68 -3.44
C PRO A 69 -23.44 8.95 -4.12
N ARG A 70 -23.36 9.00 -5.47
CA ARG A 70 -22.29 8.31 -6.23
C ARG A 70 -20.92 8.93 -6.02
N SER A 71 -20.86 10.25 -5.82
CA SER A 71 -19.61 10.97 -5.56
C SER A 71 -18.96 10.52 -4.25
N ILE A 72 -19.73 10.14 -3.22
CA ILE A 72 -19.19 9.62 -1.95
C ILE A 72 -18.50 8.27 -2.15
N GLY A 73 -19.14 7.32 -2.85
CA GLY A 73 -18.54 6.03 -3.16
C GLY A 73 -17.28 6.18 -4.02
N LEU A 74 -17.34 7.05 -5.03
CA LEU A 74 -16.20 7.39 -5.89
C LEU A 74 -15.05 8.01 -5.10
N PHE A 75 -15.34 8.99 -4.24
CA PHE A 75 -14.35 9.69 -3.43
C PHE A 75 -13.66 8.72 -2.47
N LEU A 76 -14.41 7.80 -1.87
CA LEU A 76 -13.87 6.82 -0.93
C LEU A 76 -13.00 5.78 -1.63
N THR A 77 -13.42 5.27 -2.79
CA THR A 77 -12.58 4.39 -3.63
C THR A 77 -11.33 5.12 -4.09
N GLY A 78 -11.44 6.38 -4.51
CA GLY A 78 -10.30 7.23 -4.89
C GLY A 78 -9.31 7.44 -3.75
N MET A 79 -9.80 7.81 -2.56
CA MET A 79 -8.94 7.94 -1.37
C MET A 79 -8.27 6.62 -1.00
N GLY A 80 -8.96 5.48 -1.11
CA GLY A 80 -8.39 4.16 -0.86
C GLY A 80 -7.25 3.83 -1.84
N THR A 81 -7.42 4.14 -3.13
CA THR A 81 -6.37 3.98 -4.14
C THR A 81 -5.18 4.91 -3.88
N VAL A 82 -5.42 6.19 -3.59
CA VAL A 82 -4.35 7.16 -3.27
C VAL A 82 -3.58 6.72 -2.03
N SER A 83 -4.28 6.28 -0.99
CA SER A 83 -3.67 5.73 0.23
C SER A 83 -2.74 4.55 -0.07
N MET A 84 -3.17 3.61 -0.92
CA MET A 84 -2.32 2.48 -1.35
C MET A 84 -1.07 2.95 -2.12
N VAL A 85 -1.22 3.93 -3.01
CA VAL A 85 -0.10 4.50 -3.77
C VAL A 85 0.90 5.16 -2.82
N LEU A 86 0.43 5.95 -1.84
CA LEU A 86 1.28 6.57 -0.84
C LEU A 86 2.03 5.54 0.02
N GLY A 87 1.35 4.49 0.51
CA GLY A 87 2.00 3.40 1.25
C GLY A 87 3.05 2.64 0.42
N THR A 88 2.81 2.49 -0.89
CA THR A 88 3.78 1.89 -1.82
C THR A 88 5.00 2.79 -2.01
N ILE A 89 4.81 4.11 -2.14
CA ILE A 89 5.90 5.08 -2.25
C ILE A 89 6.73 5.13 -0.96
N GLU A 90 6.08 5.09 0.21
CA GLU A 90 6.76 5.07 1.52
C GLU A 90 7.67 3.84 1.63
N TYR A 91 7.14 2.66 1.29
CA TYR A 91 7.93 1.42 1.27
C TYR A 91 9.08 1.48 0.26
N TRP A 92 8.85 2.05 -0.93
CA TRP A 92 9.89 2.22 -1.94
C TRP A 92 11.01 3.15 -1.48
N ARG A 93 10.67 4.31 -0.88
CA ARG A 93 11.66 5.24 -0.31
C ARG A 93 12.48 4.58 0.78
N LEU A 94 11.83 3.79 1.64
CA LEU A 94 12.52 3.08 2.71
C LEU A 94 13.53 2.07 2.14
N ILE A 95 13.14 1.29 1.13
CA ILE A 95 14.04 0.34 0.46
C ILE A 95 15.20 1.06 -0.23
N VAL A 96 14.93 2.14 -0.96
CA VAL A 96 15.98 2.92 -1.64
C VAL A 96 16.96 3.50 -0.63
N SER A 97 16.46 4.05 0.49
CA SER A 97 17.30 4.59 1.56
C SER A 97 18.13 3.51 2.27
N LEU A 98 17.60 2.29 2.42
CA LEU A 98 18.34 1.17 3.00
C LEU A 98 19.36 0.55 2.03
N ARG A 99 19.07 0.58 0.72
CA ARG A 99 19.95 0.02 -0.32
C ARG A 99 21.28 0.77 -0.44
N GLU A 100 21.31 2.03 -0.01
CA GLU A 100 22.54 2.84 0.05
C GLU A 100 23.51 2.35 1.14
N TYR A 101 23.01 1.64 2.16
CA TYR A 101 23.80 1.15 3.29
C TYR A 101 24.11 -0.36 3.22
N HIS A 102 23.18 -1.21 2.77
CA HIS A 102 23.43 -2.65 2.58
C HIS A 102 22.63 -3.22 1.38
N PRO A 103 23.16 -4.24 0.67
CA PRO A 103 22.47 -4.91 -0.44
C PRO A 103 21.34 -5.80 0.08
N VAL A 104 20.18 -5.20 0.35
CA VAL A 104 18.97 -5.90 0.77
C VAL A 104 18.23 -6.50 -0.43
N SER A 105 17.83 -7.77 -0.34
CA SER A 105 17.14 -8.48 -1.43
C SER A 105 15.68 -8.02 -1.56
N ILE A 106 15.35 -7.45 -2.72
CA ILE A 106 14.09 -6.73 -3.02
C ILE A 106 12.89 -7.70 -3.21
N CYS A 107 13.14 -9.00 -3.36
CA CYS A 107 12.12 -9.99 -3.70
C CYS A 107 11.39 -10.51 -2.44
N ARG A 108 10.64 -9.62 -1.76
CA ARG A 108 9.78 -9.96 -0.62
C ARG A 108 8.31 -10.02 -1.07
N PRO A 109 7.53 -10.99 -0.58
CA PRO A 109 6.13 -11.18 -0.98
C PRO A 109 5.25 -9.95 -0.70
N THR A 110 5.61 -9.13 0.29
CA THR A 110 4.93 -7.88 0.64
C THR A 110 4.91 -6.88 -0.51
N PHE A 111 6.01 -6.79 -1.27
CA PHE A 111 6.10 -5.91 -2.43
C PHE A 111 5.19 -6.36 -3.56
N PHE A 112 5.12 -7.68 -3.81
CA PHE A 112 4.23 -8.24 -4.83
C PHE A 112 2.76 -7.96 -4.51
N VAL A 113 2.36 -8.13 -3.24
CA VAL A 113 0.99 -7.82 -2.79
C VAL A 113 0.67 -6.34 -2.96
N ALA A 114 1.58 -5.44 -2.57
CA ALA A 114 1.39 -4.00 -2.74
C ALA A 114 1.29 -3.60 -4.22
N LEU A 115 2.11 -4.19 -5.09
CA LEU A 115 2.07 -3.94 -6.54
C LEU A 115 0.73 -4.39 -7.15
N VAL A 116 0.29 -5.62 -6.86
CA VAL A 116 -1.00 -6.14 -7.32
C VAL A 116 -2.15 -5.26 -6.83
N MET A 117 -2.10 -4.82 -5.57
CA MET A 117 -3.10 -3.93 -5.01
C MET A 117 -3.10 -2.54 -5.63
N ALA A 118 -1.93 -1.94 -5.88
CA ALA A 118 -1.80 -0.66 -6.55
C ALA A 118 -2.36 -0.72 -7.97
N LEU A 119 -2.08 -1.80 -8.70
CA LEU A 119 -2.62 -2.06 -10.04
C LEU A 119 -4.14 -2.24 -10.00
N ALA A 120 -4.66 -3.06 -9.09
CA ALA A 120 -6.10 -3.31 -8.94
C ALA A 120 -6.86 -2.03 -8.55
N GLY A 121 -6.34 -1.26 -7.59
CA GLY A 121 -6.93 0.01 -7.17
C GLY A 121 -6.91 1.08 -8.27
N SER A 122 -5.81 1.16 -9.02
CA SER A 122 -5.70 2.08 -10.17
C SER A 122 -6.65 1.66 -11.30
N PHE A 123 -6.74 0.36 -11.60
CA PHE A 123 -7.66 -0.17 -12.61
C PHE A 123 -9.11 0.08 -12.25
N LEU A 124 -9.51 -0.17 -10.99
CA LEU A 124 -10.87 0.13 -10.51
C LEU A 124 -11.18 1.61 -10.61
N PHE A 125 -10.26 2.48 -10.18
CA PHE A 125 -10.46 3.92 -10.26
C PHE A 125 -10.60 4.41 -11.71
N MET A 126 -9.74 3.92 -12.60
CA MET A 126 -9.75 4.27 -14.03
C MET A 126 -11.02 3.75 -14.73
N SER A 127 -11.46 2.53 -14.41
CA SER A 127 -12.71 1.94 -14.92
C SER A 127 -13.93 2.78 -14.53
N ILE A 128 -13.99 3.25 -13.29
CA ILE A 128 -15.12 4.09 -12.83
C ILE A 128 -15.08 5.47 -13.49
N ILE A 129 -13.90 6.08 -13.64
CA ILE A 129 -13.76 7.36 -14.36
C ILE A 129 -14.22 7.24 -15.81
N ILE A 130 -13.77 6.20 -16.54
CA ILE A 130 -14.16 5.97 -17.94
C ILE A 130 -15.66 5.73 -18.08
N ARG A 131 -16.30 5.12 -17.07
CA ARG A 131 -17.75 4.88 -17.06
C ARG A 131 -18.56 6.12 -16.70
N LEU A 132 -17.93 7.13 -16.09
CA LEU A 132 -18.54 8.40 -15.69
C LEU A 132 -18.44 9.46 -16.80
N LEU A 133 -17.38 9.39 -17.63
CA LEU A 133 -17.18 10.20 -18.83
C LEU A 133 -18.09 9.74 -19.98
#